data_AF-X0VMZ5-F1
#
_entry.id   AF-X0VMZ5-F1
#
_cell.length_a   1.000
_cell.length_b   1.000
_cell.length_c   1.000
_cell.angle_alpha   90.00
_cell.angle_beta   90.00
_cell.angle_gamma   90.00
#
_symmetry.space_group_name_H-M   'P 1'
#
loop_
_entity.id
_entity.type
_entity.pdbx_description
1 polymer ?
#
loop_
_entity_poly.entity_id
_entity_poly.type
_entity_poly.pdbx_seq_one_letter_code
_entity_poly.pdbx_strand_id
1 'polypeptide(L)' 'FIPKKLISKDQAWFWTQEWQAKEREADEAIASGEISEPFENAEELIRHLRK' A
#
# COMPACT_ATOMS: atom_id res chain seq x y z
N PHE A 1 26.09 4.26 10.42
CA PHE A 1 25.39 4.87 11.57
C PHE A 1 24.01 5.31 11.10
N ILE A 2 22.95 4.60 11.47
CA ILE A 2 21.58 5.06 11.21
C ILE A 2 21.15 5.85 12.47
N PRO A 3 20.79 7.13 12.38
CA PRO A 3 20.39 7.90 13.55
C PRO A 3 19.11 7.28 14.14
N LYS A 4 19.17 6.89 15.42
CA LYS A 4 18.02 6.44 16.21
C LYS A 4 17.04 7.59 16.38
N LYS A 5 16.16 7.79 15.41
CA LYS A 5 14.88 8.48 15.62
C LYS A 5 13.86 7.37 15.87
N LEU A 6 13.25 7.38 17.05
CA LEU A 6 12.36 6.34 17.57
C LEU A 6 11.25 6.02 16.56
N ILE A 7 11.42 4.99 15.73
CA ILE A 7 10.25 4.33 15.15
C ILE A 7 9.58 3.65 16.35
N SER A 8 8.35 4.05 16.64
CA SER A 8 7.59 3.42 17.70
C SER A 8 7.46 1.93 17.38
N LYS A 9 7.57 1.05 18.39
CA LYS A 9 7.62 -0.40 18.16
C LYS A 9 6.40 -0.92 17.39
N ASP A 10 5.24 -0.28 17.58
CA ASP A 10 3.99 -0.54 16.88
C ASP A 10 3.99 -0.11 15.40
N GLN A 11 5.01 0.62 14.93
CA GLN A 11 5.17 1.05 13.54
C GLN A 11 6.38 0.39 12.85
N ALA A 12 7.12 -0.46 13.56
CA ALA A 12 8.31 -1.12 13.01
C ALA A 12 7.97 -2.12 11.89
N TRP A 13 6.73 -2.65 11.86
CA TRP A 13 6.26 -3.59 10.85
C TRP A 13 6.34 -3.02 9.43
N PHE A 14 6.17 -1.70 9.26
CA PHE A 14 6.24 -1.02 7.97
C PHE A 14 7.62 -1.18 7.30
N TRP A 15 8.66 -1.34 8.11
CA TRP A 15 10.05 -1.48 7.66
C TRP A 15 10.49 -2.94 7.55
N THR A 16 9.58 -3.91 7.72
CA THR A 16 9.91 -5.32 7.48
C THR A 16 10.16 -5.56 5.99
N GLN A 17 11.04 -6.52 5.68
CA GLN A 17 11.33 -6.87 4.28
C GLN A 17 10.07 -7.32 3.53
N GLU A 18 9.18 -8.04 4.22
CA GLU A 18 7.90 -8.47 3.64
C GLU A 18 7.03 -7.27 3.26
N TRP A 19 6.87 -6.29 4.16
CA TRP A 19 6.07 -5.11 3.88
C TRP A 19 6.65 -4.32 2.71
N GLN A 20 7.95 -4.06 2.73
CA GLN A 20 8.63 -3.31 1.68
C GLN A 20 8.60 -4.02 0.31
N ALA A 21 8.54 -5.35 0.27
CA ALA A 21 8.34 -6.10 -0.96
C ALA A 21 6.94 -5.88 -1.54
N LYS A 22 5.90 -5.89 -0.69
CA LYS A 22 4.51 -5.61 -1.09
C LYS A 22 4.31 -4.15 -1.53
N GLU A 23 4.97 -3.21 -0.87
CA GLU A 23 4.97 -1.80 -1.31
C GLU A 23 5.53 -1.67 -2.73
N ARG A 24 6.64 -2.35 -3.02
CA ARG A 24 7.23 -2.35 -4.36
C ARG A 24 6.31 -2.96 -5.41
N GLU A 25 5.67 -4.09 -5.10
CA GLU A 25 4.69 -4.72 -5.98
C GLU A 25 3.52 -3.77 -6.29
N ALA A 26 3.00 -3.08 -5.28
CA ALA A 26 1.95 -2.09 -5.45
C ALA A 26 2.42 -0.88 -6.30
N ASP A 27 3.63 -0.38 -6.05
CA ASP A 27 4.23 0.70 -6.84
C ASP A 27 4.39 0.31 -8.32
N GLU A 28 4.84 -0.92 -8.59
CA GLU A 28 4.99 -1.46 -9.93
C GLU A 28 3.64 -1.60 -10.64
N ALA A 29 2.60 -2.10 -9.95
CA ALA A 29 1.24 -2.18 -10.49
C ALA A 29 0.66 -0.79 -10.81
N ILE A 30 0.90 0.20 -9.96
CA ILE A 30 0.50 1.59 -10.22
C ILE A 30 1.25 2.14 -11.45
N ALA A 31 2.55 1.89 -11.56
CA ALA A 31 3.36 2.34 -12.68
C ALA A 31 3.00 1.66 -14.01
N SER A 32 2.58 0.39 -13.98
CA SER A 32 2.11 -0.36 -15.16
C SER A 32 0.67 0.00 -15.56
N GLY A 33 -0.05 0.75 -14.72
CA GLY A 33 -1.46 1.10 -14.93
C GLY A 33 -2.43 -0.03 -14.58
N GLU A 34 -1.99 -1.01 -13.79
CA GLU A 34 -2.82 -2.07 -13.20
C GLU A 34 -3.65 -1.55 -12.02
N ILE A 35 -4.38 -0.46 -12.27
CA ILE A 35 -5.27 0.19 -11.32
C ILE A 35 -6.70 0.15 -11.84
N SER A 36 -7.66 0.19 -10.92
CA SER A 36 -9.06 0.37 -11.29
C SER A 36 -9.33 1.80 -11.75
N GLU A 37 -10.40 1.98 -12.52
CA GLU A 37 -10.92 3.31 -12.84
C GLU A 37 -11.31 4.07 -11.56
N PRO A 38 -11.26 5.42 -11.57
CA PRO A 38 -11.74 6.22 -10.45
C PRO A 38 -13.22 5.94 -10.13
N PHE A 39 -13.55 5.89 -8.85
CA PHE A 39 -14.93 5.73 -8.38
C PHE A 39 -15.49 7.06 -7.88
N GLU A 40 -16.70 7.40 -8.30
CA GLU A 40 -17.36 8.66 -7.92
C GLU A 40 -17.88 8.66 -6.48
N ASN A 41 -18.14 7.47 -5.91
CA ASN A 41 -18.65 7.31 -4.56
C ASN A 41 -18.29 5.94 -3.96
N ALA A 42 -18.49 5.81 -2.65
CA ALA A 42 -18.15 4.60 -1.91
C ALA A 42 -18.99 3.37 -2.32
N GLU A 43 -20.25 3.56 -2.75
CA GLU A 43 -21.11 2.44 -3.15
C GLU A 43 -20.59 1.76 -4.43
N GLU A 44 -20.11 2.54 -5.40
CA GLU A 44 -19.47 2.03 -6.62
C GLU A 44 -18.18 1.25 -6.30
N LEU A 45 -17.32 1.78 -5.43
CA LEU A 45 -16.12 1.07 -4.96
C LEU A 45 -16.47 -0.26 -4.27
N ILE A 46 -17.44 -0.25 -3.36
CA ILE A 46 -17.87 -1.47 -2.64
C ILE A 46 -18.41 -2.51 -3.62
N ARG A 47 -19.16 -2.10 -4.63
CA ARG A 47 -19.67 -3.01 -5.68
C ARG A 47 -18.54 -3.63 -6.48
N HIS A 48 -17.49 -2.87 -6.79
CA HIS A 48 -16.30 -3.37 -7.47
C HIS A 48 -15.53 -4.41 -6.64
N LEU A 49 -15.33 -4.15 -5.35
CA LEU A 49 -14.57 -5.04 -4.44
C LEU A 49 -15.31 -6.34 -4.05
N ARG A 50 -16.63 -6.39 -4.24
CA ARG A 50 -17.46 -7.57 -3.91
C ARG A 50 -17.66 -8.53 -5.09
N LYS A 51 -17.13 -8.21 -6.27
CA LYS A 51 -17.09 -9.13 -7.41
C LYS A 51 -15.97 -10.15 -7.23
#